data_AF-A0A397J5I2-F1
#
_entry.id   AF-A0A397J5I2-F1
#
_cell.length_a   1.000
_cell.length_b   1.000
_cell.length_c   1.000
_cell.angle_alpha   90.00
_cell.angle_beta   90.00
_cell.angle_gamma   90.00
#
_symmetry.space_group_name_H-M   'P 1'
#
loop_
_entity.id
_entity.type
_entity.pdbx_description
1 polymer ?
#
loop_
_entity_poly.entity_id
_entity_poly.type
_entity_poly.pdbx_seq_one_letter_code
_entity_poly.pdbx_strand_id
1 'polypeptide(L)'
;MENFNEIEGLNKCNEFKGLKQFYNDIITKHPNLIFESEDITSLQETALISILEKDKLQLAEIKICYYVIEWGIAQKSTLPTNFEKWSKENFKNLKITLQQCLPLIRYFHISSKDVREKLKPIISNPELYQRINEPISTIINEKQVAEISLWIDRKSIIYSLQMYHKTSINSSRK
;
A
#
# COMPACT_ATOMS: atom_id res chain seq x y z
N MET A 1 53.55 -3.49 16.71
CA MET A 1 52.92 -3.42 15.38
C MET A 1 51.44 -3.56 15.59
N GLU A 2 50.72 -2.44 15.61
CA GLU A 2 49.27 -2.42 15.75
C GLU A 2 48.61 -2.90 14.45
N ASN A 3 47.55 -3.68 14.60
CA ASN A 3 46.92 -4.46 13.56
C ASN A 3 46.04 -3.53 12.68
N PHE A 4 46.53 -3.18 11.48
CA PHE A 4 45.81 -2.35 10.51
C PHE A 4 44.42 -2.91 10.11
N ASN A 5 44.11 -4.16 10.44
CA ASN A 5 42.84 -4.82 10.15
C ASN A 5 41.72 -4.54 11.17
N GLU A 6 42.01 -3.99 12.36
CA GLU A 6 40.96 -3.67 13.35
C GLU A 6 40.31 -2.30 13.14
N ILE A 7 40.98 -1.41 12.39
CA ILE A 7 40.49 -0.04 12.14
C ILE A 7 39.56 0.00 10.89
N GLU A 8 39.70 -0.97 9.99
CA GLU A 8 38.87 -1.09 8.77
C GLU A 8 37.47 -1.66 9.07
N GLY A 9 37.28 -2.31 10.23
CA GLY A 9 36.00 -2.88 10.67
C GLY A 9 35.06 -1.92 11.42
N LEU A 10 35.57 -0.78 11.93
CA LEU A 10 34.80 0.12 12.82
C LEU A 10 34.37 1.44 12.17
N ASN A 11 34.94 1.81 11.00
CA ASN A 11 34.65 3.11 10.39
C ASN A 11 33.51 3.09 9.35
N LYS A 12 32.99 1.92 8.97
CA LYS A 12 31.94 1.78 7.94
C LYS A 12 30.50 1.96 8.45
N CYS A 13 30.31 1.99 9.77
CA CYS A 13 28.97 1.99 10.38
C CYS A 13 28.43 3.37 10.80
N ASN A 14 29.27 4.42 10.82
CA ASN A 14 28.87 5.74 11.31
C ASN A 14 28.58 6.76 10.19
N GLU A 15 29.25 6.71 9.03
CA GLU A 15 29.05 7.68 7.95
C GLU A 15 27.64 7.65 7.36
N PHE A 16 27.03 6.47 7.24
CA PHE A 16 25.69 6.34 6.66
C PHE A 16 24.57 6.44 7.68
N LYS A 17 24.87 6.49 8.98
CA LYS A 17 23.82 6.55 10.01
C LYS A 17 23.06 7.87 9.94
N GLY A 18 23.78 8.99 9.77
CA GLY A 18 23.18 10.31 9.58
C GLY A 18 22.34 10.39 8.32
N LEU A 19 22.87 9.90 7.19
CA LEU A 19 22.16 9.86 5.90
C LEU A 19 20.91 8.97 5.96
N LYS A 20 21.00 7.79 6.57
CA LYS A 20 19.86 6.87 6.74
C LYS A 20 18.77 7.49 7.60
N GLN A 21 19.14 8.18 8.67
CA GLN A 21 18.18 8.90 9.50
C GLN A 21 17.53 10.05 8.73
N PHE A 22 18.33 10.85 8.01
CA PHE A 22 17.83 11.92 7.17
C PHE A 22 16.85 11.42 6.09
N TYR A 23 17.20 10.34 5.39
CA TYR A 23 16.33 9.70 4.41
C TYR A 23 15.02 9.19 5.05
N ASN A 24 15.10 8.55 6.21
CA ASN A 24 13.92 8.11 6.96
C ASN A 24 13.02 9.28 7.38
N ASP A 25 13.60 10.40 7.79
CA ASP A 25 12.88 11.61 8.17
C ASP A 25 12.17 12.24 6.97
N ILE A 26 12.81 12.27 5.80
CA ILE A 26 12.19 12.75 4.56
C ILE A 26 11.01 11.86 4.17
N ILE A 27 11.19 10.53 4.14
CA ILE A 27 10.09 9.61 3.77
C ILE A 27 8.90 9.76 4.70
N THR A 28 9.15 9.89 6.01
CA THR A 28 8.06 9.98 6.99
C THR A 28 7.32 11.30 6.92
N LYS A 29 8.03 12.43 6.74
CA LYS A 29 7.44 13.78 6.69
C LYS A 29 6.89 14.16 5.32
N HIS A 30 7.50 13.66 4.25
CA HIS A 30 7.18 13.97 2.86
C HIS A 30 7.04 12.70 1.99
N PRO A 31 6.18 11.74 2.38
CA PRO A 31 5.96 10.50 1.62
C PRO A 31 5.45 10.77 0.19
N ASN A 32 4.79 11.91 -0.04
CA ASN A 32 4.29 12.33 -1.34
C ASN A 32 5.41 12.47 -2.40
N LEU A 33 6.64 12.77 -2.00
CA LEU A 33 7.78 12.84 -2.94
C LEU A 33 8.08 11.50 -3.61
N ILE A 34 7.71 10.39 -2.97
CA ILE A 34 7.86 9.05 -3.54
C ILE A 34 6.56 8.61 -4.16
N PHE A 35 5.47 8.68 -3.39
CA PHE A 35 4.18 8.12 -3.80
C PHE A 35 3.52 8.89 -4.95
N GLU A 36 3.65 10.21 -5.00
CA GLU A 36 3.08 11.03 -6.08
C GLU A 36 4.09 11.26 -7.23
N SER A 37 5.23 10.55 -7.20
CA SER A 37 6.22 10.58 -8.29
C SER A 37 5.75 9.74 -9.47
N GLU A 38 6.08 10.19 -10.68
CA GLU A 38 5.87 9.43 -11.93
C GLU A 38 6.61 8.08 -11.91
N ASP A 39 7.70 7.98 -11.14
CA ASP A 39 8.56 6.79 -11.07
C ASP A 39 8.15 5.81 -9.96
N ILE A 40 7.04 6.02 -9.25
CA ILE A 40 6.60 5.11 -8.17
C ILE A 40 6.51 3.67 -8.66
N THR A 41 6.07 3.45 -9.90
CA THR A 41 5.94 2.13 -10.54
C THR A 41 7.28 1.42 -10.79
N SER A 42 8.38 2.18 -10.84
CA SER A 42 9.74 1.67 -11.05
C SER A 42 10.42 1.25 -9.73
N LEU A 43 9.78 1.51 -8.59
CA LEU A 43 10.32 1.19 -7.28
C LEU A 43 10.46 -0.33 -7.10
N GLN A 44 11.58 -0.79 -6.55
CA GLN A 44 11.74 -2.19 -6.18
C GLN A 44 10.76 -2.56 -5.04
N GLU A 45 10.22 -3.79 -5.06
CA GLU A 45 9.28 -4.27 -4.04
C GLU A 45 9.87 -4.13 -2.62
N THR A 46 11.16 -4.43 -2.45
CA THR A 46 11.88 -4.31 -1.16
C THR A 46 11.92 -2.87 -0.64
N ALA A 47 12.09 -1.90 -1.54
CA ALA A 47 12.07 -0.49 -1.19
C ALA A 47 10.64 -0.03 -0.84
N LEU A 48 9.64 -0.48 -1.61
CA LEU A 48 8.22 -0.23 -1.31
C LEU A 48 7.84 -0.79 0.07
N ILE A 49 8.21 -2.04 0.37
CA ILE A 49 8.01 -2.68 1.67
C ILE A 49 8.67 -1.84 2.78
N SER A 50 9.93 -1.45 2.62
CA SER A 50 10.67 -0.66 3.62
C SER A 50 10.02 0.72 3.91
N ILE A 51 9.29 1.27 2.94
CA ILE A 51 8.50 2.50 3.12
C ILE A 51 7.21 2.16 3.88
N LEU A 52 6.46 1.14 3.45
CA LEU A 52 5.19 0.74 4.05
C LEU A 52 5.33 0.29 5.52
N GLU A 53 6.46 -0.29 5.90
CA GLU A 53 6.77 -0.66 7.29
C GLU A 53 6.88 0.55 8.25
N LYS A 54 6.93 1.79 7.74
CA LYS A 54 7.05 2.99 8.57
C LYS A 54 5.71 3.38 9.19
N ASP A 55 5.69 3.51 10.53
CA ASP A 55 4.49 3.85 11.31
C ASP A 55 4.01 5.30 11.21
N LYS A 56 4.89 6.20 10.80
CA LYS A 56 4.64 7.65 10.86
C LYS A 56 4.68 8.32 9.49
N LEU A 57 4.27 7.59 8.45
CA LEU A 57 4.08 8.20 7.13
C LEU A 57 2.95 9.24 7.22
N GLN A 58 3.26 10.49 6.89
CA GLN A 58 2.28 11.57 6.84
C GLN A 58 1.48 11.54 5.52
N LEU A 59 0.86 10.40 5.21
CA LEU A 59 -0.01 10.20 4.05
C LEU A 59 -1.23 9.37 4.46
N ALA A 60 -2.40 9.74 3.95
CA ALA A 60 -3.63 8.99 4.23
C ALA A 60 -3.50 7.54 3.72
N GLU A 61 -3.89 6.56 4.52
CA GLU A 61 -3.75 5.13 4.17
C GLU A 61 -4.53 4.74 2.91
N ILE A 62 -5.62 5.45 2.58
CA ILE A 62 -6.32 5.27 1.29
C ILE A 62 -5.46 5.67 0.09
N LYS A 63 -4.64 6.72 0.20
CA LYS A 63 -3.69 7.12 -0.84
C LYS A 63 -2.54 6.10 -0.93
N ILE A 64 -2.02 5.65 0.21
CA ILE A 64 -1.00 4.59 0.22
C ILE A 64 -1.51 3.34 -0.49
N CYS A 65 -2.73 2.90 -0.15
CA CYS A 65 -3.39 1.76 -0.78
C CYS A 65 -3.54 1.95 -2.30
N TYR A 66 -3.94 3.15 -2.74
CA TYR A 66 -4.02 3.49 -4.16
C TYR A 66 -2.68 3.29 -4.89
N TYR A 67 -1.60 3.90 -4.41
CA TYR A 67 -0.30 3.81 -5.07
C TYR A 67 0.30 2.41 -5.05
N VAL A 68 0.04 1.63 -4.00
CA VAL A 68 0.44 0.21 -3.96
C VAL A 68 -0.30 -0.59 -5.02
N ILE A 69 -1.58 -0.32 -5.26
CA ILE A 69 -2.35 -0.97 -6.32
C ILE A 69 -1.81 -0.56 -7.70
N GLU A 70 -1.56 0.73 -7.92
CA GLU A 70 -0.95 1.21 -9.18
C GLU A 70 0.41 0.59 -9.44
N TRP A 71 1.27 0.53 -8.42
CA TRP A 71 2.57 -0.16 -8.50
C TRP A 71 2.40 -1.63 -8.92
N GLY A 72 1.46 -2.34 -8.29
CA GLY A 72 1.20 -3.76 -8.57
C GLY A 72 0.67 -4.02 -9.99
N ILE A 73 -0.12 -3.09 -10.53
CA ILE A 73 -0.60 -3.15 -11.92
C ILE A 73 0.59 -2.98 -12.88
N ALA A 74 1.44 -1.99 -12.63
CA ALA A 74 2.60 -1.71 -13.47
C ALA A 74 3.63 -2.86 -13.50
N GLN A 75 3.76 -3.64 -12.42
CA GLN A 75 4.65 -4.80 -12.41
C GLN A 75 4.24 -5.90 -13.39
N LYS A 76 2.97 -5.96 -13.78
CA LYS A 76 2.48 -6.93 -14.76
C LYS A 76 1.95 -6.20 -15.99
N SER A 77 2.81 -6.05 -16.99
CA SER A 77 2.50 -5.43 -18.29
C SER A 77 1.31 -6.04 -19.05
N THR A 78 0.84 -7.22 -18.64
CA THR A 78 -0.34 -7.89 -19.21
C THR A 78 -1.66 -7.52 -18.55
N LEU A 79 -1.64 -6.78 -17.43
CA LEU A 79 -2.87 -6.34 -16.76
C LEU A 79 -3.44 -5.10 -17.47
N PRO A 80 -4.72 -5.10 -17.85
CA PRO A 80 -5.37 -3.91 -18.37
C PRO A 80 -5.36 -2.79 -17.32
N THR A 81 -5.17 -1.54 -17.73
CA THR A 81 -5.31 -0.39 -16.83
C THR A 81 -6.77 -0.18 -16.39
N ASN A 82 -7.74 -0.60 -17.22
CA ASN A 82 -9.16 -0.55 -16.88
C ASN A 82 -9.60 -1.78 -16.08
N PHE A 83 -9.99 -1.59 -14.82
CA PHE A 83 -10.52 -2.63 -13.92
C PHE A 83 -11.79 -3.31 -14.42
N GLU A 84 -12.61 -2.66 -15.24
CA GLU A 84 -13.83 -3.24 -15.81
C GLU A 84 -13.52 -4.44 -16.72
N LYS A 85 -12.32 -4.45 -17.30
CA LYS A 85 -11.83 -5.53 -18.18
C LYS A 85 -11.18 -6.68 -17.42
N TRP A 86 -11.13 -6.62 -16.09
CA TRP A 86 -10.40 -7.61 -15.29
C TRP A 86 -11.21 -8.90 -15.11
N SER A 87 -10.62 -10.01 -15.52
CA SER A 87 -11.10 -11.34 -15.14
C SER A 87 -10.71 -11.66 -13.68
N LYS A 88 -11.29 -12.72 -13.11
CA LYS A 88 -10.88 -13.24 -11.80
C LYS A 88 -9.37 -13.57 -11.73
N GLU A 89 -8.79 -14.01 -12.85
CA GLU A 89 -7.37 -14.34 -12.91
C GLU A 89 -6.50 -13.06 -12.87
N ASN A 90 -6.98 -11.95 -13.41
CA ASN A 90 -6.31 -10.65 -13.28
C ASN A 90 -6.23 -10.23 -11.80
N PHE A 91 -7.34 -10.31 -11.07
CA PHE A 91 -7.38 -10.02 -9.63
C PHE A 91 -6.47 -10.94 -8.82
N LYS A 92 -6.49 -12.24 -9.12
CA LYS A 92 -5.61 -13.22 -8.48
C LYS A 92 -4.13 -12.89 -8.73
N ASN A 93 -3.77 -12.52 -9.96
CA ASN A 93 -2.41 -12.13 -10.31
C ASN A 93 -1.97 -10.87 -9.56
N LEU A 94 -2.79 -9.82 -9.52
CA LEU A 94 -2.50 -8.62 -8.74
C LEU A 94 -2.32 -8.96 -7.25
N LYS A 95 -3.19 -9.80 -6.70
CA LYS A 95 -3.10 -10.24 -5.30
C LYS A 95 -1.78 -10.97 -5.01
N ILE A 96 -1.31 -11.82 -5.93
CA ILE A 96 -0.02 -12.50 -5.80
C ILE A 96 1.12 -11.48 -5.83
N THR A 97 1.10 -10.54 -6.79
CA THR A 97 2.11 -9.47 -6.87
C THR A 97 2.17 -8.64 -5.59
N LEU A 98 1.02 -8.32 -5.00
CA LEU A 98 0.93 -7.45 -3.83
C LEU A 98 0.97 -8.20 -2.49
N GLN A 99 1.19 -9.51 -2.48
CA GLN A 99 0.99 -10.34 -1.30
C GLN A 99 1.80 -9.90 -0.07
N GLN A 100 2.99 -9.31 -0.28
CA GLN A 100 3.86 -8.81 0.78
C GLN A 100 3.53 -7.37 1.19
N CYS A 101 3.00 -6.57 0.27
CA CYS A 101 2.64 -5.18 0.52
C CYS A 101 1.26 -5.05 1.20
N LEU A 102 0.28 -5.90 0.81
CA LEU A 102 -1.09 -5.83 1.35
C LEU A 102 -1.17 -5.92 2.89
N PRO A 103 -0.40 -6.78 3.59
CA PRO A 103 -0.41 -6.85 5.04
C PRO A 103 0.17 -5.62 5.75
N LEU A 104 0.89 -4.76 5.03
CA LEU A 104 1.54 -3.56 5.60
C LEU A 104 0.61 -2.34 5.56
N ILE A 105 -0.45 -2.37 4.74
CA ILE A 105 -1.46 -1.31 4.65
C ILE A 105 -2.34 -1.34 5.91
N ARG A 106 -2.53 -0.18 6.54
CA ARG A 106 -3.31 -0.05 7.77
C ARG A 106 -4.78 0.20 7.44
N TYR A 107 -5.48 -0.83 6.96
CA TYR A 107 -6.89 -0.74 6.52
C TYR A 107 -7.85 -0.15 7.57
N PHE A 108 -7.55 -0.29 8.86
CA PHE A 108 -8.37 0.29 9.93
C PHE A 108 -8.38 1.83 9.96
N HIS A 109 -7.39 2.47 9.33
CA HIS A 109 -7.35 3.92 9.12
C HIS A 109 -8.05 4.37 7.83
N ILE A 110 -8.58 3.43 7.04
CA ILE A 110 -9.32 3.70 5.82
C ILE A 110 -10.81 3.68 6.16
N SER A 111 -11.50 4.80 5.97
CA SER A 111 -12.94 4.82 6.19
C SER A 111 -13.68 4.08 5.05
N SER A 112 -14.79 3.41 5.35
CA SER A 112 -15.64 2.79 4.34
C SER A 112 -16.16 3.79 3.30
N LYS A 113 -16.36 5.04 3.72
CA LYS A 113 -16.68 6.17 2.84
C LYS A 113 -15.54 6.44 1.85
N ASP A 114 -14.29 6.52 2.32
CA ASP A 114 -13.13 6.73 1.46
C ASP A 114 -12.94 5.59 0.46
N VAL A 115 -13.18 4.33 0.86
CA VAL A 115 -13.19 3.20 -0.08
C VAL A 115 -14.24 3.42 -1.18
N ARG A 116 -15.48 3.74 -0.79
CA ARG A 116 -16.59 3.92 -1.73
C ARG A 116 -16.45 5.16 -2.62
N GLU A 117 -15.79 6.22 -2.15
CA GLU A 117 -15.69 7.48 -2.90
C GLU A 117 -14.40 7.61 -3.69
N LYS A 118 -13.28 7.09 -3.19
CA LYS A 118 -11.97 7.20 -3.84
C LYS A 118 -11.64 5.99 -4.70
N LEU A 119 -11.93 4.77 -4.25
CA LEU A 119 -11.65 3.57 -5.05
C LEU A 119 -12.72 3.30 -6.11
N LYS A 120 -13.96 3.76 -5.92
CA LYS A 120 -15.02 3.62 -6.93
C LYS A 120 -14.67 4.27 -8.28
N PRO A 121 -14.27 5.55 -8.38
CA PRO A 121 -13.89 6.15 -9.67
C PRO A 121 -12.64 5.52 -10.29
N ILE A 122 -11.73 4.94 -9.50
CA ILE A 122 -10.56 4.21 -10.02
C ILE A 122 -10.98 2.91 -10.71
N ILE A 123 -11.96 2.20 -10.13
CA ILE A 123 -12.54 1.01 -10.76
C ILE A 123 -13.42 1.43 -11.97
N SER A 124 -13.95 2.66 -12.00
CA SER A 124 -14.91 3.15 -13.03
C SER A 124 -14.33 4.06 -14.11
N ASN A 125 -13.03 4.35 -14.17
CA ASN A 125 -12.55 5.38 -15.10
C ASN A 125 -11.26 5.01 -15.83
N PRO A 126 -11.34 4.74 -17.14
CA PRO A 126 -10.24 4.87 -18.08
C PRO A 126 -10.46 6.18 -18.87
N GLU A 127 -10.06 7.29 -18.28
CA GLU A 127 -9.92 8.64 -18.90
C GLU A 127 -11.12 9.51 -19.34
N LEU A 128 -12.41 9.19 -19.16
CA LEU A 128 -13.50 10.06 -19.70
C LEU A 128 -14.67 10.33 -18.74
N TYR A 129 -14.59 11.42 -17.95
CA TYR A 129 -15.76 12.04 -17.31
C TYR A 129 -16.45 13.12 -18.18
N GLN A 130 -16.08 13.27 -19.45
CA GLN A 130 -16.62 14.34 -20.31
C GLN A 130 -17.69 13.94 -21.32
N ARG A 131 -18.20 12.71 -21.33
CA ARG A 131 -19.30 12.36 -22.23
C ARG A 131 -20.19 11.32 -21.60
N ILE A 132 -21.49 11.58 -21.68
CA ILE A 132 -22.63 10.66 -21.56
C ILE A 132 -23.42 10.79 -20.24
N ASN A 133 -24.48 11.61 -20.33
CA ASN A 133 -25.76 11.29 -19.74
C ASN A 133 -26.24 9.95 -20.33
N GLU A 134 -26.07 8.83 -19.61
CA GLU A 134 -26.88 7.59 -19.70
C GLU A 134 -26.64 6.71 -18.46
N PRO A 135 -27.57 5.81 -18.10
CA PRO A 135 -27.65 5.24 -16.75
C PRO A 135 -26.54 4.22 -16.47
N ILE A 136 -25.62 4.59 -15.57
CA ILE A 136 -24.46 3.79 -15.15
C ILE A 136 -24.89 2.70 -14.14
N SER A 137 -25.64 1.68 -14.58
CA SER A 137 -25.99 0.54 -13.70
C SER A 137 -25.37 -0.80 -14.08
N THR A 138 -24.47 -0.86 -15.05
CA THR A 138 -23.98 -2.16 -15.58
C THR A 138 -22.45 -2.30 -15.69
N ILE A 139 -21.67 -1.27 -15.41
CA ILE A 139 -20.25 -1.24 -15.80
C ILE A 139 -19.30 -1.71 -14.67
N ILE A 140 -19.69 -1.58 -13.40
CA ILE A 140 -19.07 -2.31 -12.29
C ILE A 140 -20.20 -2.93 -11.49
N ASN A 141 -20.18 -4.26 -11.35
CA ASN A 141 -21.19 -4.91 -10.52
C ASN A 141 -20.83 -4.77 -9.03
N GLU A 142 -21.85 -4.77 -8.17
CA GLU A 142 -21.68 -4.76 -6.71
C GLU A 142 -20.73 -5.85 -6.22
N LYS A 143 -20.61 -6.95 -6.95
CA LYS A 143 -19.80 -8.12 -6.58
C LYS A 143 -18.29 -7.84 -6.63
N GLN A 144 -17.79 -7.04 -7.59
CA GLN A 144 -16.38 -6.67 -7.67
C GLN A 144 -15.99 -5.68 -6.57
N VAL A 145 -16.84 -4.68 -6.32
CA VAL A 145 -16.68 -3.74 -5.20
C VAL A 145 -16.77 -4.49 -3.87
N ALA A 146 -17.68 -5.46 -3.76
CA ALA A 146 -17.80 -6.32 -2.60
C ALA A 146 -16.58 -7.21 -2.40
N GLU A 147 -15.94 -7.76 -3.44
CA GLU A 147 -14.71 -8.56 -3.26
C GLU A 147 -13.54 -7.74 -2.71
N ILE A 148 -13.32 -6.52 -3.24
CA ILE A 148 -12.28 -5.62 -2.74
C ILE A 148 -12.61 -5.13 -1.33
N SER A 149 -13.87 -4.72 -1.10
CA SER A 149 -14.34 -4.31 0.23
C SER A 149 -14.25 -5.47 1.22
N LEU A 150 -14.55 -6.71 0.81
CA LEU A 150 -14.36 -7.91 1.62
C LEU A 150 -12.89 -8.13 2.00
N TRP A 151 -11.93 -7.81 1.14
CA TRP A 151 -10.51 -7.91 1.50
C TRP A 151 -10.14 -6.90 2.59
N ILE A 152 -10.61 -5.66 2.43
CA ILE A 152 -10.41 -4.57 3.39
C ILE A 152 -11.09 -4.89 4.73
N ASP A 153 -12.37 -5.27 4.69
CA ASP A 153 -13.19 -5.56 5.86
C ASP A 153 -12.71 -6.81 6.59
N ARG A 154 -12.42 -7.91 5.89
CA ARG A 154 -11.88 -9.12 6.55
C ARG A 154 -10.57 -8.84 7.24
N LYS A 155 -9.69 -8.06 6.62
CA LYS A 155 -8.39 -7.73 7.23
C LYS A 155 -8.56 -6.76 8.41
N SER A 156 -9.44 -5.77 8.29
CA SER A 156 -9.84 -4.86 9.38
C SER A 156 -10.43 -5.62 10.58
N ILE A 157 -11.29 -6.61 10.32
CA ILE A 157 -11.85 -7.51 11.35
C ILE A 157 -10.76 -8.34 12.02
N ILE A 158 -9.86 -8.97 11.25
CA ILE A 158 -8.75 -9.77 11.80
C ILE A 158 -7.84 -8.92 12.70
N TYR A 159 -7.48 -7.70 12.27
CA TYR A 159 -6.67 -6.79 13.10
C TYR A 159 -7.39 -6.35 14.37
N SER A 160 -8.69 -6.03 14.25
CA SER A 160 -9.52 -5.69 15.39
C SER A 160 -9.55 -6.83 16.40
N LEU A 161 -9.80 -8.07 15.96
CA LEU A 161 -9.79 -9.27 16.81
C LEU A 161 -8.42 -9.50 17.47
N GLN A 162 -7.33 -9.37 16.72
CA GLN A 162 -5.97 -9.50 17.25
C GLN A 162 -5.67 -8.45 18.33
N MET A 163 -6.10 -7.20 18.14
CA MET A 163 -5.98 -6.15 19.14
C MET A 163 -6.82 -6.47 20.38
N TYR A 164 -8.08 -6.88 20.23
CA TYR A 164 -8.92 -7.30 21.35
C TYR A 164 -8.28 -8.42 22.18
N HIS A 165 -7.74 -9.47 21.52
CA HIS A 165 -7.04 -10.55 22.22
C HIS A 165 -5.78 -10.07 22.95
N LYS A 166 -5.01 -9.17 22.34
CA LYS A 166 -3.79 -8.62 22.93
C LYS A 166 -4.08 -7.76 24.17
N THR A 167 -5.15 -6.98 24.13
CA THR A 167 -5.61 -6.18 25.28
C THR A 167 -6.19 -7.06 26.39
N SER A 168 -6.97 -8.09 26.04
CA SER A 168 -7.51 -9.04 27.01
C SER A 168 -6.42 -9.82 27.75
N ILE A 169 -5.42 -10.35 27.04
CA ILE A 169 -4.29 -11.08 27.64
C ILE A 169 -3.49 -10.21 28.61
N ASN A 170 -3.32 -8.91 28.29
CA ASN A 170 -2.60 -7.99 29.17
C ASN A 170 -3.44 -7.54 30.38
N SER A 171 -4.77 -7.56 30.29
CA SER A 171 -5.67 -7.27 31.40
C SER A 171 -5.77 -8.41 32.43
N SER A 172 -5.59 -9.66 32.00
CA SER A 172 -5.63 -10.85 32.87
C SER A 172 -4.29 -11.18 33.55
N ARG A 173 -3.25 -10.35 33.36
CA ARG A 173 -1.93 -10.48 33.99
C ARG A 173 -1.62 -9.37 35.00
N LYS A 174 -2.60 -8.55 35.37
CA LYS A 174 -2.51 -7.56 36.44
C LYS A 174 -3.26 -8.01 37.68
#